data_AF-A0A7C8ZCC1-F1
#
_entry.id   AF-A0A7C8ZCC1-F1
#
_cell.length_a   1.000
_cell.length_b   1.000
_cell.length_c   1.000
_cell.angle_alpha   90.00
_cell.angle_beta   90.00
_cell.angle_gamma   90.00
#
_symmetry.space_group_name_H-M   'P 1'
#
loop_
_entity.id
_entity.type
_entity.pdbx_description
1 polymer ?
#
loop_
_entity_poly.entity_id
_entity_poly.type
_entity_poly.pdbx_seq_one_letter_code
_entity_poly.pdbx_strand_id
1 'polypeptide(L)'
;SLVKWEGLQANQMTRLRDLLITDCPNLSSLPRLSLLTSLEHLEMTNCPALKALPKEGLPSSLETLIIIQCDLLKQRCLPQQGADWEKIKRVSNIFIDFMRISIT
;
A
#
# COMPACT_ATOMS: atom_id res chain seq x y z
N SER A 1 1.85 5.33 -20.01
CA SER A 1 1.94 5.40 -18.53
C SER A 1 0.98 4.40 -17.92
N LEU A 2 1.41 3.65 -16.91
CA LEU A 2 0.58 2.63 -16.25
C LEU A 2 -0.58 3.30 -15.51
N VAL A 3 -1.82 3.06 -15.93
CA VAL A 3 -3.03 3.61 -15.27
C VAL A 3 -3.58 2.67 -14.21
N LYS A 4 -3.47 1.37 -14.47
CA LYS A 4 -3.85 0.30 -13.57
C LYS A 4 -2.76 -0.76 -13.62
N TRP A 5 -2.45 -1.33 -12.46
CA TRP A 5 -1.62 -2.51 -12.41
C TRP A 5 -2.54 -3.74 -12.33
N GLU A 6 -2.49 -4.56 -13.38
CA GLU A 6 -3.33 -5.76 -13.56
C GLU A 6 -2.45 -6.99 -13.83
N GLY A 7 -3.07 -8.18 -13.82
CA GLY A 7 -2.40 -9.43 -14.18
C GLY A 7 -1.68 -10.18 -13.04
N LEU A 8 -1.74 -9.67 -11.81
CA LEU A 8 -1.21 -10.36 -10.63
C LEU A 8 -2.01 -11.64 -10.33
N GLN A 9 -1.36 -12.80 -10.41
CA GLN A 9 -1.97 -14.09 -10.03
C GLN A 9 -1.37 -14.64 -8.74
N ALA A 10 -2.13 -15.52 -8.09
CA ALA A 10 -1.67 -16.23 -6.90
C ALA A 10 -0.38 -17.02 -7.20
N ASN A 11 0.53 -17.07 -6.23
CA ASN A 11 1.77 -17.85 -6.28
C ASN A 11 2.79 -17.44 -7.37
N GLN A 12 2.60 -16.32 -8.07
CA GLN A 12 3.58 -15.84 -9.06
C GLN A 12 4.80 -15.15 -8.41
N MET A 13 4.61 -14.52 -7.25
CA MET A 13 5.63 -13.72 -6.58
C MET A 13 5.80 -14.15 -5.12
N THR A 14 6.00 -15.45 -4.91
CA THR A 14 6.15 -16.06 -3.57
C THR A 14 7.45 -15.72 -2.87
N ARG A 15 8.37 -15.01 -3.52
CA ARG A 15 9.65 -14.59 -2.94
C ARG A 15 9.80 -13.06 -2.87
N LEU A 16 8.83 -12.31 -3.36
CA LEU A 16 8.89 -10.85 -3.33
C LEU A 16 8.68 -10.38 -1.89
N ARG A 17 9.71 -9.77 -1.30
CA ARG A 17 9.69 -9.20 0.05
C ARG A 17 9.51 -7.70 0.06
N ASP A 18 10.09 -7.03 -0.92
CA ASP A 18 10.08 -5.57 -1.05
C ASP A 18 9.37 -5.17 -2.34
N LEU A 19 8.42 -4.25 -2.22
CA LEU A 19 7.71 -3.65 -3.35
C LEU A 19 7.71 -2.14 -3.21
N LEU A 20 8.35 -1.46 -4.16
CA LEU A 20 8.41 -0.01 -4.24
C LEU A 20 7.62 0.46 -5.46
N ILE A 21 6.71 1.40 -5.25
CA ILE A 21 5.89 2.03 -6.29
C ILE A 21 6.19 3.53 -6.25
N THR A 22 7.08 3.97 -7.13
CA THR A 22 7.64 5.33 -7.11
C THR A 22 7.33 6.06 -8.40
N ASP A 23 7.00 7.36 -8.31
CA ASP A 23 6.80 8.26 -9.45
C ASP A 23 5.81 7.72 -10.50
N CYS A 24 4.67 7.22 -10.03
CA CYS A 24 3.59 6.68 -10.87
C CYS A 24 2.39 7.65 -10.91
N PRO A 25 2.49 8.79 -11.65
CA PRO A 25 1.50 9.88 -11.60
C PRO A 25 0.11 9.49 -12.09
N ASN A 26 0.01 8.45 -12.93
CA ASN A 26 -1.25 8.01 -13.54
C ASN A 26 -1.81 6.74 -12.90
N LEU A 27 -1.08 6.10 -11.97
CA LEU A 27 -1.51 4.85 -11.36
C LEU A 27 -2.68 5.12 -10.42
N SER A 28 -3.86 4.63 -10.80
CA SER A 28 -5.11 4.89 -10.11
C SER A 28 -5.58 3.74 -9.23
N SER A 29 -5.09 2.52 -9.50
CA SER A 29 -5.49 1.31 -8.77
C SER A 29 -4.37 0.28 -8.69
N LEU A 30 -4.28 -0.37 -7.54
CA LEU A 30 -3.39 -1.50 -7.26
C LEU A 30 -4.12 -2.83 -7.54
N PRO A 31 -3.38 -3.91 -7.89
CA PRO A 31 -3.95 -5.25 -7.97
C PRO A 31 -4.20 -5.79 -6.56
N ARG A 32 -4.70 -7.03 -6.48
CA ARG A 32 -4.91 -7.74 -5.22
C ARG A 32 -3.58 -8.08 -4.53
N LEU A 33 -3.00 -7.11 -3.82
CA LEU A 33 -1.71 -7.25 -3.13
C LEU A 33 -1.72 -8.34 -2.05
N SER A 34 -2.90 -8.73 -1.54
CA SER A 34 -3.04 -9.88 -0.62
C SER A 34 -2.48 -11.19 -1.20
N LEU A 35 -2.25 -11.28 -2.52
CA LEU A 35 -1.65 -12.44 -3.18
C LEU A 35 -0.11 -12.51 -3.02
N LEU A 36 0.53 -11.42 -2.60
CA LEU A 36 1.98 -11.34 -2.37
C LEU A 36 2.31 -11.86 -0.96
N THR A 37 2.20 -13.17 -0.76
CA THR A 37 2.21 -13.79 0.57
C THR A 37 3.54 -13.66 1.34
N SER A 38 4.64 -13.29 0.69
CA SER A 38 5.93 -13.06 1.33
C SER A 38 6.34 -11.59 1.39
N LEU A 39 5.43 -10.67 1.08
CA LEU A 39 5.73 -9.24 1.06
C LEU A 39 5.82 -8.70 2.49
N GLU A 40 7.01 -8.24 2.86
CA GLU A 40 7.37 -7.72 4.18
C GLU A 40 7.38 -6.17 4.17
N HIS A 41 7.73 -5.57 3.04
CA HIS A 41 7.89 -4.12 2.87
C HIS A 41 7.13 -3.60 1.63
N LEU A 42 6.29 -2.59 1.83
CA LEU A 42 5.57 -1.87 0.78
C LEU A 42 5.80 -0.37 0.92
N GLU A 43 6.39 0.23 -0.10
CA GLU A 43 6.57 1.68 -0.20
C GLU A 43 5.83 2.22 -1.43
N MET A 44 5.09 3.31 -1.24
CA MET A 44 4.47 4.08 -2.32
C MET A 44 4.86 5.55 -2.19
N THR A 45 5.53 6.06 -3.21
CA THR A 45 6.11 7.40 -3.22
C THR A 45 5.67 8.16 -4.47
N ASN A 46 5.16 9.37 -4.30
CA ASN A 46 4.77 10.27 -5.39
C ASN A 46 3.79 9.62 -6.41
N CYS A 47 2.69 9.06 -5.91
CA CYS A 47 1.62 8.46 -6.72
C CYS A 47 0.29 9.23 -6.53
N PRO A 48 0.16 10.45 -7.08
CA PRO A 48 -0.97 11.35 -6.82
C PRO A 48 -2.33 10.82 -7.30
N ALA A 49 -2.38 10.00 -8.35
CA ALA A 49 -3.62 9.42 -8.85
C ALA A 49 -4.11 8.20 -8.04
N LEU A 50 -3.27 7.65 -7.15
CA LEU A 50 -3.60 6.42 -6.43
C LEU A 50 -4.59 6.71 -5.32
N LYS A 51 -5.83 6.23 -5.49
CA LYS A 51 -6.95 6.66 -4.66
C LYS A 51 -7.15 5.84 -3.41
N ALA A 52 -6.84 4.55 -3.42
CA ALA A 52 -7.20 3.64 -2.33
C ALA A 52 -6.33 2.38 -2.34
N LEU A 53 -6.25 1.72 -1.19
CA LEU A 53 -5.71 0.36 -1.10
C LEU A 53 -6.68 -0.68 -1.68
N PRO A 54 -6.19 -1.85 -2.13
CA PRO A 54 -7.05 -2.95 -2.62
C PRO A 54 -8.17 -3.29 -1.64
N LYS A 55 -9.33 -3.69 -2.16
CA LYS A 55 -10.50 -4.04 -1.33
C LYS A 55 -10.22 -5.24 -0.44
N GLU A 56 -9.41 -6.17 -0.93
CA GLU A 56 -9.02 -7.41 -0.27
C GLU A 56 -7.97 -7.20 0.84
N GLY A 57 -7.50 -5.96 1.00
CA GLY A 57 -6.48 -5.59 1.98
C GLY A 57 -5.05 -5.91 1.52
N LEU A 58 -4.13 -5.78 2.47
CA LEU A 58 -2.70 -6.03 2.29
C LEU A 58 -2.35 -7.49 2.66
N PRO A 59 -1.21 -8.03 2.21
CA PRO A 59 -0.76 -9.37 2.58
C PRO A 59 -0.42 -9.47 4.07
N SER A 60 -0.70 -10.62 4.69
CA SER A 60 -0.58 -10.82 6.14
C SER A 60 0.85 -10.69 6.66
N SER A 61 1.83 -10.97 5.81
CA SER A 61 3.27 -10.86 6.06
C SER A 61 3.79 -9.43 6.09
N LEU A 62 3.00 -8.43 5.71
CA LEU A 62 3.47 -7.06 5.62
C LEU A 62 3.78 -6.49 7.01
N GLU A 63 5.05 -6.13 7.20
CA GLU A 63 5.57 -5.56 8.45
C GLU A 63 5.72 -4.04 8.36
N THR A 64 6.04 -3.54 7.17
CA THR A 64 6.31 -2.11 6.94
C THR A 64 5.51 -1.57 5.76
N LEU A 65 4.79 -0.48 6.01
CA LEU A 65 4.08 0.32 5.01
C LEU A 65 4.56 1.77 5.07
N ILE A 66 5.02 2.27 3.93
CA ILE A 66 5.46 3.66 3.76
C ILE A 66 4.62 4.31 2.65
N ILE A 67 4.02 5.46 2.95
CA ILE A 67 3.24 6.26 2.00
C ILE A 67 3.78 7.69 2.03
N ILE A 68 4.41 8.12 0.94
CA ILE A 68 5.02 9.44 0.83
C ILE A 68 4.44 10.16 -0.39
N GLN A 69 3.97 11.40 -0.23
CA GLN A 69 3.50 12.25 -1.34
C GLN A 69 2.42 11.58 -2.22
N CYS A 70 1.59 10.71 -1.62
CA CYS A 70 0.42 10.10 -2.27
C CYS A 70 -0.86 10.72 -1.70
N ASP A 71 -1.17 11.95 -2.12
CA ASP A 71 -2.14 12.82 -1.44
C ASP A 71 -3.54 12.21 -1.25
N LEU A 72 -4.06 11.50 -2.25
CA LEU A 72 -5.37 10.86 -2.13
C LEU A 72 -5.34 9.64 -1.21
N LEU A 73 -4.27 8.84 -1.29
CA LEU A 73 -4.15 7.62 -0.52
C LEU A 73 -3.83 7.88 0.96
N LYS A 74 -2.93 8.83 1.24
CA LYS A 74 -2.47 9.12 2.60
C LYS A 74 -3.63 9.52 3.51
N GLN A 75 -4.57 10.32 3.01
CA GLN A 75 -5.77 10.73 3.76
C GLN A 75 -6.65 9.56 4.17
N ARG A 76 -6.75 8.54 3.32
CA ARG A 76 -7.54 7.33 3.63
C ARG A 76 -6.85 6.37 4.59
N CYS A 77 -5.55 6.54 4.80
CA CYS A 77 -4.73 5.71 5.67
C CYS A 77 -4.53 6.35 7.07
N LEU A 78 -5.15 7.50 7.35
CA LEU A 78 -5.06 8.12 8.67
C LEU A 78 -5.92 7.38 9.71
N PRO A 79 -5.47 7.28 10.98
CA PRO A 79 -6.23 6.65 12.06
C PRO A 79 -7.63 7.24 12.25
N GLN A 80 -8.56 6.40 12.72
CA GLN A 80 -9.94 6.74 13.15
C GLN A 80 -10.88 7.28 12.07
N GLN A 81 -10.37 7.88 11.00
CA GLN A 81 -11.15 8.59 9.98
C GLN A 81 -10.88 8.09 8.56
N GLY A 82 -9.73 7.44 8.35
CA GLY A 82 -9.33 6.91 7.06
C GLY A 82 -10.13 5.66 6.67
N ALA A 83 -10.81 5.70 5.52
CA ALA A 83 -11.57 4.56 5.02
C ALA A 83 -10.74 3.30 4.69
N ASP A 84 -9.41 3.44 4.61
CA ASP A 84 -8.48 2.32 4.42
C ASP A 84 -7.70 1.97 5.71
N TRP A 85 -7.93 2.68 6.83
CA TRP A 85 -7.24 2.43 8.11
C TRP A 85 -7.37 0.98 8.57
N GLU A 86 -8.58 0.42 8.49
CA GLU A 86 -8.87 -0.96 8.86
C GLU A 86 -8.04 -1.99 8.08
N LYS A 87 -7.58 -1.65 6.87
CA LYS A 87 -6.74 -2.53 6.04
C LYS A 87 -5.28 -2.56 6.50
N ILE A 88 -4.83 -1.50 7.19
CA ILE A 88 -3.42 -1.29 7.54
C ILE A 88 -3.14 -1.31 9.04
N LYS A 89 -4.15 -1.15 9.90
CA LYS A 89 -3.99 -1.05 11.37
C LYS A 89 -3.26 -2.23 12.03
N ARG A 90 -3.13 -3.36 11.32
CA ARG A 90 -2.38 -4.54 11.78
C ARG A 90 -0.89 -4.54 11.41
N VAL A 91 -0.46 -3.61 10.55
CA VAL A 91 0.93 -3.49 10.10
C VAL A 91 1.75 -2.84 11.20
N SER A 92 2.89 -3.42 11.55
CA SER A 92 3.69 -3.00 12.71
C SER A 92 4.33 -1.62 12.54
N ASN A 93 4.77 -1.29 11.33
CA ASN A 93 5.47 -0.05 11.02
C ASN A 93 4.75 0.70 9.90
N ILE A 94 4.00 1.75 10.25
CA ILE A 94 3.27 2.58 9.29
C ILE A 94 3.88 3.99 9.29
N PHE A 95 4.32 4.46 8.13
CA PHE A 95 4.83 5.80 7.93
C PHE A 95 4.02 6.54 6.85
N ILE A 96 3.58 7.75 7.16
CA ILE A 96 2.86 8.63 6.23
C ILE A 96 3.55 10.01 6.23
N ASP A 97 4.01 10.47 5.05
CA ASP A 97 4.72 11.76 4.88
C ASP A 97 5.74 12.04 5.99
N PHE A 98 6.65 11.08 6.23
CA PHE A 98 7.72 11.13 7.25
C PHE A 98 7.28 10.96 8.71
N MET A 99 5.99 10.81 8.99
CA MET A 99 5.46 10.58 10.33
C MET A 99 5.19 9.09 10.59
N ARG A 100 5.76 8.54 11.67
CA ARG A 100 5.38 7.22 12.16
C ARG A 100 3.99 7.31 12.81
N ILE A 101 3.06 6.48 12.36
CA ILE A 101 1.73 6.36 12.96
C ILE A 101 1.77 5.34 14.09
N SER A 102 1.32 5.74 15.29
CA SER A 102 1.20 4.85 16.43
C SER A 102 -0.18 4.20 16.46
N ILE A 103 -0.22 2.88 16.57
CA ILE A 103 -1.45 2.14 16.84
C ILE A 103 -1.68 2.25 18.36
N THR A 104 -2.70 3.00 18.78
CA THR A 104 -3.09 3.14 20.19
C THR A 104 -4.41 2.41 20.42
#